data_AF-A0A525C3D1-F1
#
_entry.id   AF-A0A525C3D1-F1
#
_cell.length_a   1.000
_cell.length_b   1.000
_cell.length_c   1.000
_cell.angle_alpha   90.00
_cell.angle_beta   90.00
_cell.angle_gamma   90.00
#
_symmetry.space_group_name_H-M   'P 1'
#
loop_
_entity.id
_entity.type
_entity.pdbx_description
1 polymer ?
#
loop_
_entity_poly.entity_id
_entity_poly.type
_entity_poly.pdbx_seq_one_letter_code
_entity_poly.pdbx_strand_id
1 'polypeptide(L)'
;MNKDCCTADDRHMTSLFEKYLTVWVGLCIVGGIILGRFAPNLAKTLDGMSININGAPVVSIPIAICLFFMMYPIMVKIDFSSVVKAGKSGKPVFLTLILNWCIKPFTMYAIAMAFLGVLLNGFIGEEAMDLVKMPFGLDLAVGAKHGVGTVVLQDGVKMLQIPLWRSYFAGCILLGIAPCTAMVLVWGYLSRGNDGLTLVMVAINSLTMLILYGVLGGFLLGIGQLPIPWQALLLSVSIYVALPLVAGYISRKWIISHKGEEWFKEEFLHVLTPVTISALLLTLVLLFSFKGETILANPLTILWISIPLFLQTVLIFGVGYGLAKLLKLKYEDAAPAAMIGASNHFEVAIATAVMLFGLSSGAALATVVGVLIEVPLMLMLVSVCKKTKGWFDIYSGSKGQP
;
A
#
# COMPACT_ATOMS: atom_id res chain seq x y z
N MET A 1 -9.58 -43.34 17.03
CA MET A 1 -10.20 -42.02 17.31
C MET A 1 -9.09 -40.99 17.13
N ASN A 2 -9.06 -40.33 15.96
CA ASN A 2 -7.95 -39.49 15.49
C ASN A 2 -7.66 -38.33 16.45
N LYS A 3 -6.42 -38.27 16.93
CA LYS A 3 -5.79 -37.07 17.48
C LYS A 3 -5.05 -36.37 16.35
N ASP A 4 -5.78 -35.64 15.50
CA ASP A 4 -5.18 -34.62 14.65
C ASP A 4 -5.13 -33.31 15.45
N CYS A 5 -4.28 -33.31 16.48
CA CYS A 5 -3.87 -32.08 17.13
C CYS A 5 -2.76 -31.51 16.25
N CYS A 6 -3.11 -30.68 15.27
CA CYS A 6 -2.14 -29.89 14.52
C CYS A 6 -1.29 -29.10 15.52
N THR A 7 -0.06 -29.56 15.72
CA THR A 7 0.96 -28.90 16.51
C THR A 7 1.24 -27.54 15.88
N ALA A 8 1.10 -26.47 16.66
CA ALA A 8 1.31 -25.09 16.22
C ALA A 8 2.79 -24.75 15.91
N ASP A 9 3.65 -25.75 15.70
CA ASP A 9 5.11 -25.63 15.69
C ASP A 9 5.77 -25.87 14.32
N ASP A 10 5.07 -26.45 13.33
CA ASP A 10 5.62 -26.69 11.98
C ASP A 10 5.32 -25.56 10.98
N ARG A 11 5.51 -24.30 11.39
CA ARG A 11 5.52 -23.16 10.45
C ARG A 11 6.94 -22.94 9.92
N HIS A 12 7.39 -23.77 8.98
CA HIS A 12 8.66 -23.58 8.31
C HIS A 12 8.48 -22.63 7.10
N MET A 13 9.17 -21.49 7.06
CA MET A 13 9.29 -20.70 5.82
C MET A 13 10.04 -21.56 4.81
N THR A 14 9.30 -22.13 3.85
CA THR A 14 9.85 -23.08 2.88
C THR A 14 10.64 -22.37 1.78
N SER A 15 10.46 -21.06 1.61
CA SER A 15 11.17 -20.27 0.60
C SER A 15 12.28 -19.41 1.22
N LEU A 16 13.52 -19.58 0.73
CA LEU A 16 14.65 -18.70 1.03
C LEU A 16 14.30 -17.21 0.84
N PHE A 17 13.38 -16.91 -0.07
CA PHE A 17 12.90 -15.55 -0.31
C PHE A 17 12.28 -14.90 0.93
N GLU A 18 11.36 -15.59 1.60
CA GLU A 18 10.65 -15.03 2.76
C GLU A 18 11.63 -14.72 3.90
N LYS A 19 12.66 -15.56 4.04
CA LYS A 19 13.71 -15.42 5.05
C LYS A 19 14.59 -14.20 4.82
N TYR A 20 14.88 -13.88 3.56
CA TYR A 20 15.78 -12.80 3.16
C TYR A 20 15.04 -11.61 2.54
N LEU A 21 13.72 -11.48 2.75
CA LEU A 21 12.89 -10.45 2.12
C LEU A 21 13.45 -9.04 2.32
N THR A 22 13.86 -8.70 3.55
CA THR A 22 14.48 -7.40 3.86
C THR A 22 15.77 -7.16 3.08
N VAL A 23 16.57 -8.22 2.87
CA VAL A 23 17.82 -8.14 2.10
C VAL A 23 17.51 -7.94 0.62
N TRP A 24 16.56 -8.69 0.06
CA TRP A 24 16.12 -8.53 -1.33
C TRP A 24 15.56 -7.14 -1.61
N VAL A 25 14.71 -6.62 -0.72
CA VAL A 25 14.18 -5.25 -0.80
C VAL A 25 15.34 -4.24 -0.73
N GLY A 26 16.27 -4.39 0.21
CA GLY A 26 17.45 -3.55 0.32
C GLY A 26 18.31 -3.56 -0.96
N LEU A 27 18.53 -4.73 -1.55
CA LEU A 27 19.25 -4.88 -2.83
C LEU A 27 18.49 -4.22 -3.99
N CYS A 28 17.16 -4.31 -4.03
CA CYS A 28 16.35 -3.65 -5.06
C CYS A 28 16.37 -2.12 -4.93
N ILE A 29 16.38 -1.60 -3.70
CA ILE A 29 16.51 -0.16 -3.43
C ILE A 29 17.88 0.33 -3.91
N VAL A 30 18.96 -0.32 -3.45
CA VAL A 30 20.33 0.06 -3.81
C VAL A 30 20.54 -0.10 -5.32
N GLY A 31 20.14 -1.24 -5.89
CA GLY A 31 20.22 -1.52 -7.32
C GLY A 31 19.39 -0.54 -8.15
N GLY A 32 18.18 -0.19 -7.71
CA GLY A 32 17.33 0.83 -8.35
C GLY A 32 18.00 2.20 -8.35
N ILE A 33 18.48 2.67 -7.19
CA ILE A 33 19.17 3.97 -7.08
C ILE A 33 20.43 4.01 -7.96
N ILE A 34 21.23 2.94 -7.97
CA ILE A 34 22.40 2.79 -8.85
C ILE A 34 21.99 2.85 -10.31
N LEU A 35 20.95 2.10 -10.71
CA LEU A 35 20.44 2.07 -12.07
C LEU A 35 19.96 3.46 -12.51
N GLY A 36 19.22 4.17 -11.66
CA GLY A 36 18.78 5.54 -11.91
C GLY A 36 19.94 6.51 -12.15
N ARG A 37 21.04 6.34 -11.42
CA ARG A 37 22.24 7.18 -11.55
C ARG A 37 23.10 6.86 -12.77
N PHE A 38 23.32 5.58 -13.09
CA PHE A 38 24.22 5.16 -14.18
C PHE A 38 23.53 5.02 -15.53
N ALA A 39 22.22 4.78 -15.55
CA ALA A 39 21.42 4.65 -16.77
C ALA A 39 20.17 5.58 -16.75
N PRO A 40 20.35 6.90 -16.56
CA PRO A 40 19.22 7.84 -16.50
C PRO A 40 18.39 7.86 -17.79
N ASN A 41 19.01 7.55 -18.94
CA ASN A 41 18.31 7.42 -20.22
C ASN A 41 17.35 6.23 -20.25
N LEU A 42 17.69 5.11 -19.60
CA LEU A 42 16.80 3.96 -19.49
C LEU A 42 15.58 4.30 -18.62
N ALA A 43 15.81 5.02 -17.53
CA ALA A 43 14.74 5.48 -16.67
C ALA A 43 13.75 6.40 -17.44
N LYS A 44 14.28 7.35 -18.21
CA LYS A 44 13.49 8.28 -19.03
C LYS A 44 12.74 7.58 -20.16
N THR A 45 13.31 6.57 -20.82
CA THR A 45 12.60 5.82 -21.87
C THR A 45 11.48 4.95 -21.32
N LEU A 46 11.67 4.33 -20.16
CA LEU A 46 10.64 3.57 -19.47
C LEU A 46 9.47 4.46 -19.00
N ASP A 47 9.76 5.68 -18.55
CA ASP A 47 8.74 6.70 -18.22
C ASP A 47 8.03 7.23 -19.49
N GLY A 48 8.79 7.40 -20.58
CA GLY A 48 8.26 7.77 -21.90
C GLY A 48 7.27 6.74 -22.49
N MET A 49 7.34 5.47 -22.06
CA MET A 49 6.32 4.46 -22.34
C MET A 49 5.08 4.63 -21.45
N SER A 50 4.47 5.81 -21.51
CA SER A 50 3.25 6.14 -20.78
C SER A 50 2.06 6.29 -21.73
N ILE A 51 0.90 5.83 -21.27
CA ILE A 51 -0.36 6.05 -21.96
C ILE A 51 -0.76 7.51 -21.73
N ASN A 52 -0.83 8.27 -22.81
CA ASN A 52 -1.29 9.65 -22.80
C ASN A 52 -2.82 9.67 -22.94
N ILE A 53 -3.50 10.40 -22.04
CA ILE A 53 -4.92 10.70 -22.18
C ILE A 53 -5.03 12.23 -22.21
N ASN A 54 -5.61 12.77 -23.28
CA ASN A 54 -5.73 14.22 -23.50
C ASN A 54 -4.39 14.98 -23.49
N GLY A 55 -3.32 14.37 -24.02
CA GLY A 55 -2.00 15.01 -24.14
C GLY A 55 -1.15 14.99 -22.86
N ALA A 56 -1.59 14.36 -21.77
CA ALA A 56 -0.82 14.19 -20.54
C ALA A 56 -0.49 12.71 -20.27
N PRO A 57 0.74 12.35 -19.89
CA PRO A 57 1.11 10.98 -19.54
C PRO A 57 0.43 10.57 -18.24
N VAL A 58 -0.36 9.50 -18.26
CA VAL A 58 -1.22 9.10 -17.14
C VAL A 58 -0.70 7.84 -16.46
N VAL A 59 -0.43 6.81 -17.26
CA VAL A 59 -0.09 5.47 -16.78
C VAL A 59 1.21 5.01 -17.43
N SER A 60 2.27 4.81 -16.64
CA SER A 60 3.49 4.13 -17.13
C SER A 60 3.17 2.66 -17.39
N ILE A 61 3.32 2.21 -18.63
CA ILE A 61 3.01 0.84 -19.06
C ILE A 61 3.87 -0.18 -18.30
N PRO A 62 5.20 0.00 -18.15
CA PRO A 62 6.01 -0.91 -17.36
C PRO A 62 5.53 -1.06 -15.92
N ILE A 63 5.22 0.06 -15.24
CA ILE A 63 4.71 0.03 -13.87
C ILE A 63 3.35 -0.68 -13.85
N ALA A 64 2.44 -0.36 -14.76
CA ALA A 64 1.12 -0.98 -14.79
C ALA A 64 1.16 -2.50 -15.00
N ILE A 65 2.04 -3.00 -15.86
CA ILE A 65 2.24 -4.43 -16.05
C ILE A 65 2.78 -5.07 -14.76
N CYS A 66 3.77 -4.47 -14.12
CA CYS A 66 4.33 -5.02 -12.88
C CYS A 66 3.29 -5.02 -11.75
N LEU A 67 2.52 -3.95 -11.59
CA LEU A 67 1.44 -3.86 -10.62
C LEU A 67 0.32 -4.87 -10.89
N PHE A 68 -0.03 -5.07 -12.16
CA PHE A 68 -1.00 -6.10 -12.55
C PHE A 68 -0.52 -7.49 -12.11
N PHE A 69 0.69 -7.88 -12.50
CA PHE A 69 1.24 -9.19 -12.14
C PHE A 69 1.56 -9.35 -10.65
N MET A 70 1.66 -8.25 -9.92
CA MET A 70 1.77 -8.28 -8.47
C MET A 70 0.41 -8.54 -7.80
N MET A 71 -0.67 -7.88 -8.24
CA MET A 71 -1.99 -8.04 -7.62
C MET A 71 -2.75 -9.28 -8.11
N TYR A 72 -2.60 -9.65 -9.37
CA TYR A 72 -3.31 -10.77 -10.00
C TYR A 72 -3.17 -12.10 -9.22
N PRO A 73 -1.96 -12.57 -8.85
CA PRO A 73 -1.80 -13.81 -8.11
C PRO A 73 -2.52 -13.86 -6.77
N ILE A 74 -2.59 -12.72 -6.07
CA ILE A 74 -3.26 -12.62 -4.77
C ILE A 74 -4.77 -12.76 -4.99
N MET A 75 -5.32 -12.09 -5.99
CA MET A 75 -6.73 -12.15 -6.33
C MET A 75 -7.17 -13.55 -6.76
N VAL A 76 -6.31 -14.28 -7.47
CA VAL A 76 -6.51 -15.69 -7.80
C VAL A 76 -6.57 -16.57 -6.55
N LYS A 77 -5.74 -16.29 -5.54
CA LYS A 77 -5.70 -17.06 -4.28
C LYS A 77 -6.95 -16.87 -3.41
N ILE A 78 -7.72 -15.79 -3.62
CA ILE A 78 -8.92 -15.50 -2.82
C ILE A 78 -10.02 -16.51 -3.15
N ASP A 79 -10.46 -17.23 -2.12
CA ASP A 79 -11.68 -18.04 -2.18
C ASP A 79 -12.90 -17.24 -1.71
N PHE A 80 -13.70 -16.77 -2.66
CA PHE A 80 -14.90 -15.98 -2.38
C PHE A 80 -15.94 -16.71 -1.52
N SER A 81 -15.98 -18.04 -1.53
CA SER A 81 -16.84 -18.84 -0.64
C SER A 81 -16.42 -18.67 0.83
N SER A 82 -15.12 -18.72 1.08
CA SER A 82 -14.54 -18.47 2.41
C SER A 82 -14.74 -17.03 2.87
N VAL A 83 -14.70 -16.04 1.97
CA VAL A 83 -15.01 -14.63 2.29
C VAL A 83 -16.45 -14.48 2.80
N VAL A 84 -17.43 -15.09 2.12
CA VAL A 84 -18.84 -15.03 2.54
C VAL A 84 -19.07 -15.73 3.88
N LYS A 85 -18.45 -16.90 4.10
CA LYS A 85 -18.56 -17.63 5.37
C LYS A 85 -17.91 -16.87 6.54
N ALA A 86 -16.76 -16.24 6.30
CA ALA A 86 -16.01 -15.56 7.34
C ALA A 86 -16.49 -14.13 7.63
N GLY A 87 -17.37 -13.56 6.80
CA GLY A 87 -18.23 -12.44 7.23
C GLY A 87 -19.00 -12.73 8.54
N LYS A 88 -19.16 -14.01 8.91
CA LYS A 88 -19.74 -14.43 10.21
C LYS A 88 -18.79 -14.27 11.40
N SER A 89 -17.46 -14.21 11.21
CA SER A 89 -16.51 -13.81 12.25
C SER A 89 -16.40 -12.28 12.32
N GLY A 90 -17.46 -11.65 12.85
CA GLY A 90 -17.67 -10.21 12.70
C GLY A 90 -16.67 -9.31 13.41
N LYS A 91 -16.18 -9.66 14.60
CA LYS A 91 -15.41 -8.70 15.43
C LYS A 91 -14.04 -8.31 14.84
N PRO A 92 -13.15 -9.23 14.42
CA PRO A 92 -11.86 -8.85 13.85
C PRO A 92 -11.99 -8.15 12.50
N VAL A 93 -12.90 -8.62 11.64
CA VAL A 93 -13.18 -7.99 10.34
C VAL A 93 -13.71 -6.57 10.55
N PHE A 94 -14.68 -6.37 11.44
CA PHE A 94 -15.21 -5.05 11.75
C PHE A 94 -14.14 -4.11 12.31
N LEU A 95 -13.28 -4.60 13.21
CA LEU A 95 -12.17 -3.83 13.74
C LEU A 95 -11.23 -3.36 12.62
N THR A 96 -10.85 -4.23 11.68
CA THR A 96 -9.96 -3.84 10.57
C THR A 96 -10.61 -2.81 9.65
N LEU A 97 -11.90 -2.95 9.36
CA LEU A 97 -12.65 -1.98 8.55
C LEU A 97 -12.71 -0.60 9.23
N ILE A 98 -12.99 -0.54 10.54
CA ILE A 98 -12.96 0.72 11.28
C ILE A 98 -11.57 1.33 11.28
N LEU A 99 -10.53 0.53 11.54
CA LEU A 99 -9.16 1.02 11.54
C LEU A 99 -8.81 1.61 10.18
N ASN A 100 -9.05 0.86 9.09
CA ASN A 100 -8.63 1.26 7.74
C ASN A 100 -9.41 2.43 7.17
N TRP A 101 -10.72 2.53 7.46
CA TRP A 101 -11.59 3.48 6.78
C TRP A 101 -12.03 4.65 7.66
N CYS A 102 -12.07 4.49 8.99
CA CYS A 102 -12.56 5.51 9.90
C CYS A 102 -11.46 6.15 10.75
N ILE A 103 -10.38 5.44 11.06
CA ILE A 103 -9.32 5.94 11.96
C ILE A 103 -8.08 6.33 11.15
N LYS A 104 -7.49 5.37 10.44
CA LYS A 104 -6.22 5.47 9.72
C LYS A 104 -6.14 6.67 8.75
N PRO A 105 -7.16 6.95 7.91
CA PRO A 105 -7.08 8.06 6.95
C PRO A 105 -7.06 9.43 7.64
N PHE A 106 -7.87 9.59 8.69
CA PHE A 106 -8.04 10.85 9.42
C PHE A 106 -6.88 11.12 10.35
N THR A 107 -6.35 10.10 11.03
CA THR A 107 -5.13 10.25 11.82
C THR A 107 -3.92 10.51 10.94
N MET A 108 -3.84 9.87 9.77
CA MET A 108 -2.79 10.18 8.78
C MET A 108 -2.86 11.64 8.34
N TYR A 109 -4.06 12.14 8.00
CA TYR A 109 -4.26 13.55 7.68
C TYR A 109 -3.77 14.46 8.82
N ALA A 110 -4.22 14.21 10.06
CA ALA A 110 -3.86 15.03 11.20
C ALA A 110 -2.36 15.03 11.49
N ILE A 111 -1.72 13.85 11.49
CA ILE A 111 -0.28 13.70 11.75
C ILE A 111 0.53 14.31 10.61
N ALA A 112 0.20 14.01 9.35
CA ALA A 112 0.93 14.56 8.21
C ALA A 112 0.81 16.09 8.16
N MET A 113 -0.35 16.66 8.49
CA MET A 113 -0.52 18.11 8.59
C MET A 113 0.31 18.71 9.72
N ALA A 114 0.23 18.13 10.93
CA ALA A 114 0.97 18.63 12.09
C ALA A 114 2.48 18.60 11.84
N PHE A 115 3.00 17.52 11.25
CA PHE A 115 4.44 17.39 11.01
C PHE A 115 4.89 18.12 9.75
N LEU A 116 4.31 17.86 8.58
CA LEU A 116 4.81 18.43 7.33
C LEU A 116 4.39 19.89 7.13
N GLY A 117 3.18 20.27 7.60
CA GLY A 117 2.65 21.62 7.42
C GLY A 117 3.02 22.60 8.53
N VAL A 118 3.32 22.11 9.74
CA VAL A 118 3.61 22.98 10.90
C VAL A 118 5.02 22.76 11.44
N LEU A 119 5.32 21.58 11.98
CA LEU A 119 6.58 21.35 12.72
C LEU A 119 7.82 21.30 11.83
N LEU A 120 7.70 20.73 10.63
CA LEU A 120 8.80 20.49 9.71
C LEU A 120 8.78 21.43 8.50
N ASN A 121 7.77 22.30 8.37
CA ASN A 121 7.64 23.19 7.21
C ASN A 121 8.87 24.10 7.05
N GLY A 122 9.40 24.63 8.17
CA GLY A 122 10.64 25.42 8.15
C GLY A 122 11.88 24.63 7.70
N PHE A 123 11.93 23.31 7.92
CA PHE A 123 13.01 22.44 7.45
C PHE A 123 12.82 21.97 6.00
N ILE A 124 11.59 21.87 5.53
CA ILE A 124 11.25 21.53 4.14
C ILE A 124 11.48 22.74 3.22
N GLY A 125 11.30 23.95 3.76
CA GLY A 125 11.39 25.21 3.04
C GLY A 125 10.00 25.76 2.76
N GLU A 126 9.65 26.90 3.36
CA GLU A 126 8.32 27.50 3.24
C GLU A 126 8.03 27.97 1.80
N GLU A 127 9.07 28.36 1.08
CA GLU A 127 9.02 28.78 -0.33
C GLU A 127 9.30 27.63 -1.30
N ALA A 128 9.58 26.42 -0.80
CA ALA A 128 9.85 25.29 -1.66
C ALA A 128 8.57 24.88 -2.39
N MET A 129 8.64 24.83 -3.72
CA MET A 129 7.51 24.49 -4.58
C MET A 129 7.77 23.16 -5.31
N ASP A 130 6.68 22.46 -5.60
CA ASP A 130 6.65 21.27 -6.44
C ASP A 130 5.80 21.52 -7.68
N LEU A 131 6.18 20.89 -8.78
CA LEU A 131 5.48 20.98 -10.06
C LEU A 131 4.73 19.67 -10.28
N VAL A 132 3.41 19.76 -10.25
CA VAL A 132 2.52 18.61 -10.38
C VAL A 132 1.67 18.70 -11.64
N LYS A 133 1.20 17.55 -12.12
CA LYS A 133 0.34 17.49 -13.30
C LYS A 133 -0.95 18.28 -13.11
N MET A 134 -1.45 18.84 -14.21
CA MET A 134 -2.77 19.46 -14.23
C MET A 134 -3.87 18.41 -13.99
N PRO A 135 -4.92 18.74 -13.23
CA PRO A 135 -6.06 17.85 -13.04
C PRO A 135 -6.71 17.48 -14.37
N PHE A 136 -7.21 16.25 -14.48
CA PHE A 136 -7.83 15.75 -15.70
C PHE A 136 -9.01 16.60 -16.15
N GLY A 137 -9.02 16.94 -17.45
CA GLY A 137 -10.09 17.71 -18.08
C GLY A 137 -10.08 19.20 -17.74
N LEU A 138 -9.05 19.69 -17.05
CA LEU A 138 -8.92 21.10 -16.68
C LEU A 138 -7.89 21.79 -17.58
N ASP A 139 -8.34 22.72 -18.42
CA ASP A 139 -7.45 23.56 -19.24
C ASP A 139 -7.57 25.03 -18.81
N LEU A 140 -6.84 25.39 -17.75
CA LEU A 140 -6.82 26.74 -17.23
C LEU A 140 -5.72 27.58 -17.91
N ALA A 141 -5.92 28.91 -17.94
CA ALA A 141 -4.90 29.83 -18.41
C ALA A 141 -3.68 29.84 -17.47
N VAL A 142 -2.50 30.12 -18.02
CA VAL A 142 -1.27 30.32 -17.22
C VAL A 142 -1.51 31.49 -16.26
N GLY A 143 -1.13 31.33 -14.99
CA GLY A 143 -1.39 32.28 -13.90
C GLY A 143 -2.72 32.09 -13.18
N ALA A 144 -3.62 31.24 -13.67
CA ALA A 144 -4.85 30.89 -12.96
C ALA A 144 -4.53 30.12 -11.66
N LYS A 145 -5.33 30.35 -10.61
CA LYS A 145 -5.24 29.60 -9.37
C LYS A 145 -6.22 28.43 -9.36
N HIS A 146 -5.78 27.28 -8.85
CA HIS A 146 -6.63 26.12 -8.62
C HIS A 146 -6.23 25.43 -7.32
N GLY A 147 -7.12 25.47 -6.32
CA GLY A 147 -6.79 25.04 -4.96
C GLY A 147 -5.64 25.88 -4.39
N VAL A 148 -4.62 25.19 -3.85
CA VAL A 148 -3.37 25.82 -3.37
C VAL A 148 -2.35 26.12 -4.47
N GLY A 149 -2.63 25.75 -5.72
CA GLY A 149 -1.67 25.82 -6.81
C GLY A 149 -1.91 26.95 -7.81
N THR A 150 -0.84 27.32 -8.52
CA THR A 150 -0.88 28.27 -9.65
C THR A 150 -0.45 27.57 -10.93
N VAL A 151 -1.17 27.81 -12.03
CA VAL A 151 -0.87 27.20 -13.32
C VAL A 151 0.36 27.87 -13.94
N VAL A 152 1.38 27.07 -14.25
CA VAL A 152 2.64 27.51 -14.85
C VAL A 152 2.94 26.72 -16.12
N LEU A 153 3.75 27.29 -17.01
CA LEU A 153 4.22 26.60 -18.20
C LEU A 153 5.62 26.04 -17.94
N GLN A 154 5.79 24.72 -18.11
CA GLN A 154 7.08 24.05 -18.01
C GLN A 154 7.29 23.23 -19.27
N ASP A 155 8.37 23.52 -20.02
CA ASP A 155 8.72 22.84 -21.27
C ASP A 155 7.55 22.76 -22.28
N GLY A 156 6.72 23.81 -22.34
CA GLY A 156 5.56 23.90 -23.23
C GLY A 156 4.31 23.17 -22.72
N VAL A 157 4.36 22.52 -21.56
CA VAL A 157 3.23 21.81 -20.93
C VAL A 157 2.72 22.62 -19.73
N LYS A 158 1.40 22.74 -19.60
CA LYS A 158 0.78 23.37 -18.42
C LYS A 158 0.88 22.44 -17.22
N MET A 159 1.44 22.94 -16.14
CA MET A 159 1.64 22.24 -14.86
C MET A 159 1.07 23.10 -13.72
N LEU A 160 0.79 22.49 -12.58
CA LEU A 160 0.35 23.18 -11.38
C LEU A 160 1.51 23.28 -10.39
N GLN A 161 1.87 24.50 -10.01
CA GLN A 161 2.89 24.76 -8.99
C GLN A 161 2.23 24.82 -7.61
N ILE A 162 2.61 23.92 -6.70
CA ILE A 162 2.07 23.82 -5.33
C ILE A 162 3.21 23.85 -4.29
N PRO A 163 2.96 24.21 -3.02
CA PRO A 163 3.97 24.08 -1.98
C PRO A 163 4.45 22.62 -1.83
N LEU A 164 5.77 22.43 -1.65
CA LEU A 164 6.40 21.11 -1.64
C LEU A 164 5.85 20.22 -0.50
N TRP A 165 5.67 20.79 0.69
CA TRP A 165 5.09 20.05 1.82
C TRP A 165 3.66 19.58 1.54
N ARG A 166 2.87 20.32 0.74
CA ARG A 166 1.51 19.91 0.32
C ARG A 166 1.58 18.69 -0.60
N SER A 167 2.61 18.60 -1.43
CA SER A 167 2.86 17.42 -2.26
C SER A 167 3.19 16.20 -1.40
N TYR A 168 4.10 16.33 -0.43
CA TYR A 168 4.40 15.24 0.52
C TYR A 168 3.16 14.82 1.32
N PHE A 169 2.41 15.80 1.81
CA PHE A 169 1.15 15.60 2.52
C PHE A 169 0.13 14.79 1.69
N ALA A 170 0.00 15.11 0.40
CA ALA A 170 -0.86 14.37 -0.53
C ALA A 170 -0.46 12.89 -0.61
N GLY A 171 0.85 12.63 -0.76
CA GLY A 171 1.38 11.26 -0.80
C GLY A 171 1.13 10.50 0.50
N CYS A 172 1.33 11.13 1.66
CA CYS A 172 1.01 10.53 2.97
C CYS A 172 -0.48 10.16 3.08
N ILE A 173 -1.39 11.03 2.63
CA ILE A 173 -2.83 10.73 2.62
C ILE A 173 -3.14 9.54 1.72
N LEU A 174 -2.64 9.54 0.48
CA LEU A 174 -2.87 8.44 -0.47
C LEU A 174 -2.35 7.10 0.08
N LEU A 175 -1.25 7.12 0.83
CA LEU A 175 -0.71 5.97 1.55
C LEU A 175 -1.64 5.53 2.69
N GLY A 176 -2.06 6.48 3.52
CA GLY A 176 -2.89 6.22 4.71
C GLY A 176 -4.29 5.69 4.38
N ILE A 177 -4.84 6.02 3.22
CA ILE A 177 -6.14 5.49 2.77
C ILE A 177 -6.00 4.07 2.19
N ALA A 178 -4.80 3.66 1.76
CA ALA A 178 -4.60 2.40 1.05
C ALA A 178 -4.36 1.22 2.04
N PRO A 179 -5.33 0.30 2.25
CA PRO A 179 -5.12 -0.86 3.12
C PRO A 179 -4.28 -1.94 2.44
N CYS A 180 -3.25 -2.44 3.13
CA CYS A 180 -2.37 -3.47 2.58
C CYS A 180 -3.10 -4.79 2.31
N THR A 181 -2.70 -5.47 1.24
CA THR A 181 -3.32 -6.73 0.77
C THR A 181 -2.34 -7.90 0.77
N ALA A 182 -1.12 -7.69 0.27
CA ALA A 182 -0.13 -8.74 0.10
C ALA A 182 0.68 -9.00 1.37
N MET A 183 1.40 -7.97 1.83
CA MET A 183 2.47 -8.12 2.81
C MET A 183 1.94 -8.45 4.21
N VAL A 184 0.68 -8.12 4.48
CA VAL A 184 -0.04 -8.50 5.70
C VAL A 184 -0.14 -10.00 5.92
N LEU A 185 -0.10 -10.82 4.88
CA LEU A 185 -0.04 -12.28 5.03
C LEU A 185 1.29 -12.71 5.64
N VAL A 186 2.39 -12.06 5.24
CA VAL A 186 3.73 -12.29 5.81
C VAL A 186 3.76 -11.79 7.26
N TRP A 187 3.19 -10.62 7.55
CA TRP A 187 3.12 -10.09 8.92
C TRP A 187 2.24 -10.94 9.84
N GLY A 188 1.10 -11.42 9.35
CA GLY A 188 0.22 -12.35 10.05
C GLY A 188 0.95 -13.67 10.36
N TYR A 189 1.63 -14.23 9.37
CA TYR A 189 2.42 -15.45 9.52
C TYR A 189 3.55 -15.28 10.55
N LEU A 190 4.39 -14.24 10.41
CA LEU A 190 5.53 -13.99 11.30
C LEU A 190 5.10 -13.66 12.74
N SER A 191 3.93 -13.05 12.91
CA SER A 191 3.34 -12.80 14.23
C SER A 191 2.62 -14.02 14.82
N ARG A 192 2.60 -15.18 14.13
CA ARG A 192 1.87 -16.39 14.55
C ARG A 192 0.35 -16.15 14.68
N GLY A 193 -0.20 -15.35 13.76
CA GLY A 193 -1.62 -15.07 13.64
C GLY A 193 -2.42 -16.18 12.95
N ASN A 194 -3.72 -15.93 12.81
CA ASN A 194 -4.68 -16.76 12.09
C ASN A 194 -4.64 -16.42 10.58
N ASP A 195 -3.99 -17.28 9.80
CA ASP A 195 -3.74 -17.03 8.37
C ASP A 195 -5.04 -17.02 7.55
N GLY A 196 -5.99 -17.91 7.89
CA GLY A 196 -7.30 -17.97 7.24
C GLY A 196 -8.13 -16.71 7.47
N LEU A 197 -8.17 -16.21 8.71
CA LEU A 197 -8.83 -14.94 9.01
C LEU A 197 -8.13 -13.76 8.33
N THR A 198 -6.79 -13.77 8.26
CA THR A 198 -6.01 -12.73 7.57
C THR A 198 -6.38 -12.65 6.10
N LEU A 199 -6.47 -13.79 5.40
CA LEU A 199 -6.92 -13.85 4.00
C LEU A 199 -8.31 -13.26 3.79
N VAL A 200 -9.24 -13.53 4.72
CA VAL A 200 -10.60 -12.98 4.67
C VAL A 200 -10.58 -11.47 4.85
N MET A 201 -9.88 -10.98 5.88
CA MET A 201 -9.78 -9.54 6.15
C MET A 201 -9.14 -8.80 4.96
N VAL A 202 -8.12 -9.39 4.33
CA VAL A 202 -7.51 -8.87 3.09
C VAL A 202 -8.53 -8.78 1.97
N ALA A 203 -9.30 -9.83 1.72
CA ALA A 203 -10.28 -9.86 0.65
C ALA A 203 -11.37 -8.79 0.86
N ILE A 204 -11.91 -8.69 2.08
CA ILE A 204 -12.94 -7.70 2.42
C ILE A 204 -12.38 -6.28 2.28
N ASN A 205 -11.18 -6.01 2.82
CA ASN A 205 -10.55 -4.70 2.67
C ASN A 205 -10.31 -4.34 1.19
N SER A 206 -9.84 -5.29 0.39
CA SER A 206 -9.63 -5.11 -1.05
C SER A 206 -10.92 -4.78 -1.80
N LEU A 207 -12.03 -5.45 -1.48
CA LEU A 207 -13.33 -5.16 -2.07
C LEU A 207 -13.84 -3.78 -1.65
N THR A 208 -13.71 -3.43 -0.36
CA THR A 208 -14.12 -2.10 0.12
C THR A 208 -13.26 -0.96 -0.45
N MET A 209 -11.99 -1.25 -0.77
CA MET A 209 -11.05 -0.29 -1.38
C MET A 209 -11.52 0.19 -2.75
N LEU A 210 -12.22 -0.65 -3.52
CA LEU A 210 -12.76 -0.27 -4.84
C LEU A 210 -13.66 0.98 -4.80
N ILE A 211 -14.30 1.22 -3.66
CA ILE A 211 -15.21 2.34 -3.47
C ILE A 211 -14.57 3.38 -2.55
N LEU A 212 -14.15 2.96 -1.36
CA LEU A 212 -13.75 3.87 -0.30
C LEU A 212 -12.43 4.59 -0.58
N TYR A 213 -11.52 4.00 -1.36
CA TYR A 213 -10.25 4.64 -1.70
C TYR A 213 -10.45 5.94 -2.50
N GLY A 214 -11.27 5.88 -3.54
CA GLY A 214 -11.60 7.06 -4.35
C GLY A 214 -12.36 8.11 -3.54
N VAL A 215 -13.39 7.67 -2.78
CA VAL A 215 -14.23 8.57 -1.96
C VAL A 215 -13.42 9.30 -0.89
N LEU A 216 -12.66 8.57 -0.08
CA LEU A 216 -11.85 9.17 0.99
C LEU A 216 -10.65 9.93 0.44
N GLY A 217 -10.05 9.46 -0.67
CA GLY A 217 -8.98 10.16 -1.37
C GLY A 217 -9.43 11.54 -1.83
N GLY A 218 -10.55 11.60 -2.55
CA GLY A 218 -11.08 12.87 -3.00
C GLY A 218 -11.53 13.77 -1.85
N PHE A 219 -12.18 13.21 -0.82
CA PHE A 219 -12.59 13.98 0.36
C PHE A 219 -11.40 14.58 1.12
N LEU A 220 -10.42 13.76 1.52
CA LEU A 220 -9.29 14.21 2.36
C LEU A 220 -8.33 15.12 1.58
N LEU A 221 -8.05 14.83 0.32
CA LEU A 221 -7.25 15.75 -0.53
C LEU A 221 -7.99 17.07 -0.75
N GLY A 222 -9.32 17.03 -0.87
CA GLY A 222 -10.17 18.20 -1.00
C GLY A 222 -10.15 19.12 0.22
N ILE A 223 -10.21 18.57 1.44
CA ILE A 223 -10.01 19.35 2.67
C ILE A 223 -8.61 19.97 2.68
N GLY A 224 -7.62 19.24 2.16
CA GLY A 224 -6.26 19.75 1.94
C GLY A 224 -6.13 20.83 0.86
N GLN A 225 -7.24 21.27 0.23
CA GLN A 225 -7.28 22.22 -0.89
C GLN A 225 -6.37 21.81 -2.07
N LEU A 226 -6.12 20.52 -2.20
CA LEU A 226 -5.39 19.96 -3.33
C LEU A 226 -6.37 19.71 -4.49
N PRO A 227 -5.90 19.80 -5.73
CA PRO A 227 -6.73 19.47 -6.87
C PRO A 227 -7.23 18.03 -6.77
N ILE A 228 -8.53 17.79 -6.96
CA ILE A 228 -9.12 16.46 -6.86
C ILE A 228 -9.53 15.95 -8.25
N PRO A 229 -8.70 15.14 -8.90
CA PRO A 229 -9.06 14.52 -10.18
C PRO A 229 -9.85 13.22 -9.94
N TRP A 230 -11.15 13.35 -9.66
CA TRP A 230 -12.04 12.20 -9.41
C TRP A 230 -12.03 11.15 -10.53
N GLN A 231 -11.96 11.58 -11.79
CA GLN A 231 -11.86 10.65 -12.92
C GLN A 231 -10.57 9.83 -12.85
N ALA A 232 -9.47 10.46 -12.45
CA ALA A 232 -8.19 9.81 -12.32
C ALA A 232 -8.20 8.84 -11.15
N LEU A 233 -8.65 9.25 -9.96
CA LEU A 233 -8.80 8.32 -8.82
C LEU A 233 -9.59 7.06 -9.21
N LEU A 234 -10.72 7.23 -9.90
CA LEU A 234 -11.52 6.11 -10.40
C LEU A 234 -10.76 5.27 -11.44
N LEU A 235 -10.04 5.89 -12.36
CA LEU A 235 -9.23 5.21 -13.36
C LEU A 235 -8.11 4.38 -12.73
N SER A 236 -7.38 4.92 -11.73
CA SER A 236 -6.35 4.18 -10.99
C SER A 236 -6.94 2.97 -10.30
N VAL A 237 -8.01 3.16 -9.53
CA VAL A 237 -8.65 2.04 -8.82
C VAL A 237 -9.15 0.99 -9.83
N SER A 238 -9.67 1.41 -10.97
CA SER A 238 -10.13 0.50 -12.02
C SER A 238 -8.97 -0.31 -12.62
N ILE A 239 -7.88 0.35 -13.01
CA ILE A 239 -6.73 -0.29 -13.67
C ILE A 239 -5.92 -1.13 -12.68
N TYR A 240 -5.61 -0.59 -11.52
CA TYR A 240 -4.67 -1.20 -10.58
C TYR A 240 -5.34 -2.13 -9.59
N VAL A 241 -6.64 -2.00 -9.30
CA VAL A 241 -7.34 -2.87 -8.33
C VAL A 241 -8.43 -3.70 -8.99
N ALA A 242 -9.38 -3.07 -9.68
CA ALA A 242 -10.54 -3.77 -10.22
C ALA A 242 -10.16 -4.76 -11.33
N LEU A 243 -9.29 -4.36 -12.25
CA LEU A 243 -8.89 -5.19 -13.37
C LEU A 243 -8.11 -6.46 -12.94
N PRO A 244 -7.08 -6.40 -12.05
CA PRO A 244 -6.47 -7.62 -11.48
C PRO A 244 -7.46 -8.49 -10.70
N LEU A 245 -8.42 -7.89 -10.00
CA LEU A 245 -9.43 -8.62 -9.24
C LEU A 245 -10.38 -9.38 -10.14
N VAL A 246 -10.92 -8.74 -11.17
CA VAL A 246 -11.79 -9.36 -12.17
C VAL A 246 -11.03 -10.46 -12.92
N ALA A 247 -9.79 -10.17 -13.36
CA ALA A 247 -8.94 -11.15 -14.02
C ALA A 247 -8.68 -12.37 -13.13
N GLY A 248 -8.36 -12.15 -11.84
CA GLY A 248 -8.11 -13.22 -10.87
C GLY A 248 -9.34 -14.07 -10.56
N TYR A 249 -10.52 -13.44 -10.46
CA TYR A 249 -11.79 -14.15 -10.28
C TYR A 249 -12.13 -15.03 -11.48
N ILE A 250 -12.05 -14.47 -12.69
CA ILE A 250 -12.35 -15.19 -13.93
C ILE A 250 -11.35 -16.33 -14.13
N SER A 251 -10.06 -16.07 -13.96
CA SER A 251 -9.03 -17.10 -14.18
C SER A 251 -9.14 -18.24 -13.17
N ARG A 252 -9.39 -17.95 -11.88
CA ARG A 252 -9.65 -18.98 -10.86
C ARG A 252 -10.83 -19.86 -11.26
N LYS A 253 -11.97 -19.26 -11.60
CA LYS A 253 -13.19 -20.00 -11.96
C LYS A 253 -12.97 -20.85 -13.22
N TRP A 254 -12.31 -20.29 -14.22
CA TRP A 254 -12.02 -20.96 -15.49
C TRP A 254 -11.07 -22.14 -15.30
N ILE A 255 -9.97 -21.95 -14.54
CA ILE A 255 -8.97 -23.00 -14.29
C ILE A 255 -9.56 -24.14 -13.48
N ILE A 256 -10.26 -23.86 -12.37
CA ILE A 256 -10.87 -24.89 -11.54
C ILE A 256 -11.90 -25.69 -12.35
N SER A 257 -12.67 -25.03 -13.23
CA SER A 257 -13.65 -25.70 -14.09
C SER A 257 -13.03 -26.62 -15.14
N HIS A 258 -11.80 -26.36 -15.60
CA HIS A 258 -11.17 -27.16 -16.68
C HIS A 258 -10.14 -28.16 -16.16
N LYS A 259 -9.42 -27.85 -15.08
CA LYS A 259 -8.29 -28.65 -14.58
C LYS A 259 -8.52 -29.22 -13.18
N GLY A 260 -9.61 -28.85 -12.51
CA GLY A 260 -9.92 -29.29 -11.15
C GLY A 260 -9.24 -28.47 -10.06
N GLU A 261 -9.73 -28.64 -8.82
CA GLU A 261 -9.27 -27.88 -7.65
C GLU A 261 -7.88 -28.33 -7.16
N GLU A 262 -7.55 -29.61 -7.34
CA GLU A 262 -6.27 -30.20 -6.94
C GLU A 262 -5.12 -29.62 -7.76
N TRP A 263 -5.23 -29.64 -9.10
CA TRP A 263 -4.24 -29.02 -9.99
C TRP A 263 -4.11 -27.51 -9.74
N PHE A 264 -5.21 -26.83 -9.44
CA PHE A 264 -5.18 -25.42 -9.09
C PHE A 264 -4.30 -25.18 -7.85
N LYS A 265 -4.46 -25.96 -6.78
CA LYS A 265 -3.73 -25.78 -5.52
C LYS A 265 -2.28 -26.25 -5.61
N GLU A 266 -2.01 -27.40 -6.21
CA GLU A 266 -0.69 -28.04 -6.17
C GLU A 266 0.25 -27.56 -7.28
N GLU A 267 -0.26 -27.20 -8.45
CA GLU A 267 0.57 -26.80 -9.59
C GLU A 267 0.49 -25.29 -9.82
N PHE A 268 -0.72 -24.76 -10.02
CA PHE A 268 -0.90 -23.37 -10.46
C PHE A 268 -0.50 -22.34 -9.40
N LEU A 269 -0.90 -22.55 -8.13
CA LEU A 269 -0.55 -21.63 -7.04
C LEU A 269 0.97 -21.60 -6.76
N HIS A 270 1.68 -22.70 -7.01
CA HIS A 270 3.14 -22.76 -6.86
C HIS A 270 3.85 -21.90 -7.91
N VAL A 271 3.37 -21.91 -9.17
CA VAL A 271 3.91 -21.06 -10.26
C VAL A 271 3.62 -19.57 -10.04
N LEU A 272 2.48 -19.23 -9.44
CA LEU A 272 2.09 -17.83 -9.21
C LEU A 272 2.94 -17.10 -8.16
N THR A 273 3.51 -17.83 -7.21
CA THR A 273 4.30 -17.25 -6.13
C THR A 273 5.59 -16.56 -6.62
N PRO A 274 6.48 -17.20 -7.41
CA PRO A 274 7.67 -16.54 -7.96
C PRO A 274 7.31 -15.38 -8.91
N VAL A 275 6.20 -15.46 -9.64
CA VAL A 275 5.73 -14.35 -10.50
C VAL A 275 5.41 -13.11 -9.67
N THR A 276 4.66 -13.27 -8.58
CA THR A 276 4.33 -12.18 -7.65
C THR A 276 5.58 -11.51 -7.10
N ILE A 277 6.54 -12.34 -6.65
CA ILE A 277 7.79 -11.88 -6.07
C ILE A 277 8.62 -11.11 -7.09
N SER A 278 8.75 -11.65 -8.30
CA SER A 278 9.53 -11.02 -9.37
C SER A 278 8.91 -9.69 -9.79
N ALA A 279 7.58 -9.63 -9.90
CA ALA A 279 6.85 -8.40 -10.22
C ALA A 279 6.99 -7.34 -9.12
N LEU A 280 6.93 -7.73 -7.84
CA LEU A 280 7.19 -6.83 -6.71
C LEU A 280 8.61 -6.27 -6.75
N LEU A 281 9.63 -7.13 -6.84
CA LEU A 281 11.03 -6.70 -6.86
C LEU A 281 11.34 -5.81 -8.06
N LEU A 282 10.82 -6.16 -9.25
CA LEU A 282 10.96 -5.34 -10.45
C LEU A 282 10.30 -3.98 -10.28
N THR A 283 9.09 -3.93 -9.71
CA THR A 283 8.42 -2.67 -9.38
C THR A 283 9.29 -1.81 -8.47
N LEU A 284 9.87 -2.38 -7.40
CA LEU A 284 10.77 -1.66 -6.50
C LEU A 284 11.98 -1.11 -7.24
N VAL A 285 12.67 -1.92 -8.04
CA VAL A 285 13.82 -1.46 -8.84
C VAL A 285 13.44 -0.30 -9.75
N LEU A 286 12.32 -0.39 -10.47
CA LEU A 286 11.84 0.66 -11.36
C LEU A 286 11.54 1.95 -10.59
N LEU A 287 10.80 1.87 -9.49
CA LEU A 287 10.42 3.03 -8.68
C LEU A 287 11.63 3.74 -8.08
N PHE A 288 12.57 2.99 -7.51
CA PHE A 288 13.78 3.56 -6.93
C PHE A 288 14.76 4.04 -8.01
N SER A 289 14.73 3.48 -9.22
CA SER A 289 15.47 4.01 -10.36
C SER A 289 14.96 5.38 -10.79
N PHE A 290 13.63 5.56 -10.83
CA PHE A 290 13.03 6.85 -11.19
C PHE A 290 13.21 7.93 -10.12
N LYS A 291 13.36 7.54 -8.84
CA LYS A 291 13.54 8.47 -7.72
C LYS A 291 14.97 8.56 -7.19
N GLY A 292 15.91 7.81 -7.77
CA GLY A 292 17.27 7.65 -7.25
C GLY A 292 18.02 8.98 -7.09
N GLU A 293 17.94 9.87 -8.08
CA GLU A 293 18.59 11.18 -8.02
C GLU A 293 17.99 12.06 -6.91
N THR A 294 16.66 12.12 -6.80
CA THR A 294 15.98 12.91 -5.75
C THR A 294 16.32 12.41 -4.35
N ILE A 295 16.37 11.09 -4.18
CA ILE A 295 16.73 10.42 -2.91
C ILE A 295 18.17 10.75 -2.50
N LEU A 296 19.12 10.71 -3.45
CA LEU A 296 20.53 11.00 -3.19
C LEU A 296 20.80 12.49 -2.97
N ALA A 297 20.10 13.37 -3.69
CA ALA A 297 20.29 14.82 -3.59
C ALA A 297 19.70 15.38 -2.28
N ASN A 298 18.58 14.82 -1.80
CA ASN A 298 17.84 15.35 -0.64
C ASN A 298 17.57 14.26 0.41
N PRO A 299 18.60 13.72 1.08
CA PRO A 299 18.42 12.64 2.06
C PRO A 299 17.60 13.07 3.29
N LEU A 300 17.67 14.34 3.68
CA LEU A 300 16.89 14.87 4.81
C LEU A 300 15.37 14.86 4.54
N THR A 301 14.96 15.03 3.29
CA THR A 301 13.54 14.93 2.90
C THR A 301 12.95 13.57 3.24
N ILE A 302 13.73 12.49 3.07
CA ILE A 302 13.31 11.13 3.40
C ILE A 302 13.05 11.03 4.90
N LEU A 303 13.92 11.62 5.72
CA LEU A 303 13.75 11.68 7.16
C LEU A 303 12.46 12.43 7.53
N TRP A 304 12.23 13.61 6.96
CA TRP A 304 11.04 14.43 7.26
C TRP A 304 9.72 13.74 6.91
N ILE A 305 9.68 13.01 5.79
CA ILE A 305 8.50 12.22 5.41
C ILE A 305 8.37 10.97 6.29
N SER A 306 9.48 10.33 6.67
CA SER A 306 9.43 9.10 7.47
C SER A 306 8.87 9.30 8.87
N ILE A 307 9.08 10.46 9.50
CA ILE A 307 8.60 10.76 10.86
C ILE A 307 7.07 10.62 10.98
N PRO A 308 6.24 11.36 10.22
CA PRO A 308 4.79 11.24 10.32
C PRO A 308 4.30 9.85 9.95
N LEU A 309 4.90 9.21 8.94
CA LEU A 309 4.52 7.86 8.53
C LEU A 309 4.82 6.83 9.63
N PHE A 310 5.99 6.90 10.27
CA PHE A 310 6.36 6.04 11.39
C PHE A 310 5.38 6.21 12.56
N LEU A 311 5.12 7.46 12.97
CA LEU A 311 4.21 7.77 14.06
C LEU A 311 2.79 7.27 13.78
N GLN A 312 2.32 7.45 12.55
CA GLN A 312 1.00 7.01 12.14
C GLN A 312 0.88 5.48 12.18
N THR A 313 1.86 4.75 11.64
CA THR A 313 1.84 3.28 11.64
C THR A 313 1.87 2.73 13.08
N VAL A 314 2.72 3.28 13.95
CA VAL A 314 2.76 2.90 15.37
C VAL A 314 1.46 3.22 16.08
N LEU A 315 0.87 4.40 15.83
CA LEU A 315 -0.41 4.80 16.41
C LEU A 315 -1.51 3.83 16.01
N ILE A 316 -1.64 3.52 14.71
CA ILE A 316 -2.71 2.65 14.22
C ILE A 316 -2.53 1.21 14.70
N PHE A 317 -1.29 0.73 14.76
CA PHE A 317 -1.01 -0.54 15.42
C PHE A 317 -1.46 -0.53 16.89
N GLY A 318 -1.05 0.50 17.65
CA GLY A 318 -1.39 0.61 19.08
C GLY A 318 -2.89 0.69 19.34
N VAL A 319 -3.60 1.52 18.56
CA VAL A 319 -5.07 1.63 18.61
C VAL A 319 -5.71 0.30 18.22
N GLY A 320 -5.29 -0.32 17.12
CA GLY A 320 -5.86 -1.58 16.67
C GLY A 320 -5.64 -2.72 17.64
N TYR A 321 -4.42 -2.86 18.18
CA TYR A 321 -4.07 -3.90 19.14
C TYR A 321 -4.75 -3.68 20.50
N GLY A 322 -4.86 -2.42 20.95
CA GLY A 322 -5.59 -2.04 22.15
C GLY A 322 -7.10 -2.29 22.03
N LEU A 323 -7.72 -1.89 20.91
CA LEU A 323 -9.12 -2.15 20.63
C LEU A 323 -9.40 -3.65 20.49
N ALA A 324 -8.49 -4.42 19.89
CA ALA A 324 -8.61 -5.88 19.83
C ALA A 324 -8.65 -6.51 21.24
N LYS A 325 -7.82 -5.99 22.17
CA LYS A 325 -7.85 -6.41 23.58
C LYS A 325 -9.16 -6.02 24.27
N LEU A 326 -9.67 -4.82 24.01
CA LEU A 326 -10.96 -4.34 24.52
C LEU A 326 -12.14 -5.20 24.01
N LEU A 327 -12.07 -5.62 22.75
CA LEU A 327 -13.04 -6.51 22.11
C LEU A 327 -12.91 -7.98 22.55
N LYS A 328 -11.94 -8.30 23.42
CA LYS A 328 -11.64 -9.64 23.93
C LYS A 328 -11.31 -10.64 22.82
N LEU A 329 -10.60 -10.20 21.78
CA LEU A 329 -10.12 -11.07 20.72
C LEU A 329 -9.01 -11.98 21.24
N LYS A 330 -8.84 -13.16 20.64
CA LYS A 330 -7.67 -14.00 20.87
C LYS A 330 -6.45 -13.37 20.21
N TYR A 331 -5.25 -13.66 20.72
CA TYR A 331 -4.00 -13.18 20.12
C TYR A 331 -3.93 -13.46 18.61
N GLU A 332 -4.31 -14.68 18.22
CA GLU A 332 -4.28 -15.17 16.84
C GLU A 332 -5.13 -14.32 15.89
N ASP A 333 -6.18 -13.67 16.39
CA ASP A 333 -7.06 -12.80 15.61
C ASP A 333 -6.69 -11.31 15.79
N ALA A 334 -6.24 -10.94 17.00
CA ALA A 334 -5.87 -9.57 17.36
C ALA A 334 -4.60 -9.09 16.64
N ALA A 335 -3.57 -9.94 16.58
CA ALA A 335 -2.31 -9.62 15.91
C ALA A 335 -2.52 -9.32 14.42
N PRO A 336 -3.14 -10.19 13.60
CA PRO A 336 -3.36 -9.87 12.20
C PRO A 336 -4.31 -8.68 12.00
N ALA A 337 -5.33 -8.50 12.85
CA ALA A 337 -6.22 -7.34 12.73
C ALA A 337 -5.45 -6.01 12.94
N ALA A 338 -4.59 -5.92 13.96
CA ALA A 338 -3.77 -4.75 14.19
C ALA A 338 -2.72 -4.52 13.09
N MET A 339 -2.11 -5.59 12.58
CA MET A 339 -1.13 -5.53 11.48
C MET A 339 -1.74 -5.04 10.18
N ILE A 340 -2.92 -5.55 9.82
CA ILE A 340 -3.67 -5.10 8.64
C ILE A 340 -3.98 -3.61 8.75
N GLY A 341 -4.44 -3.16 9.92
CA GLY A 341 -4.69 -1.75 10.18
C GLY A 341 -3.46 -0.86 9.97
N ALA A 342 -2.31 -1.28 10.51
CA ALA A 342 -1.09 -0.48 10.51
C ALA A 342 -0.41 -0.41 9.13
N SER A 343 -0.46 -1.49 8.36
CA SER A 343 0.21 -1.61 7.06
C SER A 343 -0.49 -0.86 5.91
N ASN A 344 0.27 -0.51 4.88
CA ASN A 344 -0.19 0.25 3.74
C ASN A 344 -0.06 -0.52 2.42
N HIS A 345 -0.88 -0.14 1.43
CA HIS A 345 -0.79 -0.66 0.08
C HIS A 345 -0.07 0.33 -0.81
N PHE A 346 1.24 0.13 -0.93
CA PHE A 346 2.11 1.07 -1.65
C PHE A 346 1.83 1.13 -3.12
N GLU A 347 1.54 0.00 -3.74
CA GLU A 347 1.34 -0.15 -5.17
C GLU A 347 0.27 0.83 -5.68
N VAL A 348 -0.92 0.74 -5.09
CA VAL A 348 -2.05 1.62 -5.44
C VAL A 348 -1.77 3.06 -5.06
N ALA A 349 -1.12 3.31 -3.91
CA ALA A 349 -0.79 4.67 -3.48
C ALA A 349 0.21 5.35 -4.42
N ILE A 350 1.28 4.65 -4.80
CA ILE A 350 2.31 5.10 -5.74
C ILE A 350 1.70 5.32 -7.11
N ALA A 351 0.94 4.34 -7.62
CA ALA A 351 0.32 4.45 -8.94
C ALA A 351 -0.64 5.64 -9.01
N THR A 352 -1.43 5.83 -7.96
CA THR A 352 -2.31 7.00 -7.82
C THR A 352 -1.49 8.28 -7.75
N ALA A 353 -0.46 8.37 -6.91
CA ALA A 353 0.37 9.57 -6.78
C ALA A 353 1.07 9.95 -8.10
N VAL A 354 1.64 8.98 -8.81
CA VAL A 354 2.30 9.19 -10.12
C VAL A 354 1.30 9.65 -11.18
N MET A 355 0.08 9.12 -11.15
CA MET A 355 -0.96 9.48 -12.08
C MET A 355 -1.55 10.86 -11.79
N LEU A 356 -1.77 11.20 -10.51
CA LEU A 356 -2.37 12.47 -10.09
C LEU A 356 -1.38 13.63 -10.12
N PHE A 357 -0.19 13.42 -9.56
CA PHE A 357 0.78 14.49 -9.30
C PHE A 357 1.99 14.39 -10.23
N GLY A 358 2.22 13.23 -10.84
CA GLY A 358 3.37 13.00 -11.71
C GLY A 358 4.47 12.20 -11.04
N LEU A 359 5.29 11.54 -11.87
CA LEU A 359 6.37 10.68 -11.39
C LEU A 359 7.44 11.47 -10.64
N SER A 360 7.75 12.70 -11.05
CA SER A 360 8.74 13.58 -10.40
C SER A 360 8.24 14.24 -9.10
N SER A 361 6.93 14.23 -8.84
CA SER A 361 6.32 14.92 -7.70
C SER A 361 6.80 14.44 -6.32
N GLY A 362 6.67 15.33 -5.34
CA GLY A 362 6.82 15.03 -3.92
C GLY A 362 5.81 14.00 -3.41
N ALA A 363 4.58 14.00 -3.92
CA ALA A 363 3.57 13.00 -3.56
C ALA A 363 4.04 11.58 -3.91
N ALA A 364 4.58 11.39 -5.12
CA ALA A 364 5.16 10.10 -5.52
C ALA A 364 6.38 9.74 -4.65
N LEU A 365 7.24 10.71 -4.33
CA LEU A 365 8.38 10.49 -3.43
C LEU A 365 7.90 10.01 -2.04
N ALA A 366 6.88 10.64 -1.46
CA ALA A 366 6.39 10.28 -0.14
C ALA A 366 5.83 8.85 -0.10
N THR A 367 5.20 8.39 -1.18
CA THR A 367 4.73 7.00 -1.29
C THR A 367 5.87 5.99 -1.38
N VAL A 368 6.99 6.34 -2.04
CA VAL A 368 8.21 5.50 -2.09
C VAL A 368 8.92 5.48 -0.74
N VAL A 369 8.97 6.60 -0.02
CA VAL A 369 9.51 6.65 1.36
C VAL A 369 8.71 5.75 2.30
N GLY A 370 7.38 5.67 2.13
CA GLY A 370 6.54 4.73 2.87
C GLY A 370 7.02 3.27 2.73
N VAL A 371 7.35 2.83 1.52
CA VAL A 371 7.89 1.48 1.26
C VAL A 371 9.21 1.26 2.02
N LEU A 372 10.09 2.26 1.96
CA LEU A 372 11.43 2.19 2.57
C LEU A 372 11.35 1.94 4.09
N ILE A 373 10.40 2.57 4.76
CA ILE A 373 10.29 2.52 6.22
C ILE A 373 9.41 1.38 6.73
N GLU A 374 8.45 0.92 5.93
CA GLU A 374 7.43 0.01 6.45
C GLU A 374 7.99 -1.38 6.75
N VAL A 375 8.87 -1.92 5.92
CA VAL A 375 9.45 -3.25 6.16
C VAL A 375 10.14 -3.35 7.53
N PRO A 376 11.11 -2.49 7.89
CA PRO A 376 11.72 -2.54 9.22
C PRO A 376 10.72 -2.24 10.34
N LEU A 377 9.79 -1.31 10.12
CA LEU A 377 8.78 -0.95 11.10
C LEU A 377 7.80 -2.10 11.40
N MET A 378 7.31 -2.78 10.38
CA MET A 378 6.41 -3.93 10.54
C MET A 378 7.12 -5.10 11.20
N LEU A 379 8.40 -5.35 10.91
CA LEU A 379 9.20 -6.34 11.62
C LEU A 379 9.38 -6.00 13.11
N MET A 380 9.55 -4.71 13.44
CA MET A 380 9.54 -4.23 14.82
C MET A 380 8.19 -4.53 15.48
N LEU A 381 7.06 -4.20 14.83
CA LEU A 381 5.72 -4.47 15.35
C LEU A 381 5.42 -5.98 15.48
N VAL A 382 5.93 -6.81 14.58
CA VAL A 382 5.83 -8.28 14.68
C VAL A 382 6.53 -8.76 15.94
N SER A 383 7.71 -8.21 16.20
CA SER A 383 8.48 -8.50 17.41
C SER A 383 7.75 -8.06 18.68
N VAL A 384 7.03 -6.92 18.63
CA VAL A 384 6.15 -6.47 19.72
C VAL A 384 5.03 -7.48 19.94
N CYS A 385 4.26 -7.85 18.89
CA CYS A 385 3.18 -8.84 18.99
C CYS A 385 3.66 -10.15 19.65
N LYS A 386 4.79 -10.69 19.19
CA LYS A 386 5.33 -11.95 19.74
C LYS A 386 5.67 -11.84 21.23
N LYS A 387 6.22 -10.70 21.67
CA LYS A 387 6.55 -10.44 23.08
C LYS A 387 5.29 -10.22 23.94
N THR A 388 4.23 -9.67 23.36
CA THR A 388 2.98 -9.34 24.06
C THR A 388 1.89 -10.42 23.92
N LYS A 389 2.23 -11.63 23.45
CA LYS A 389 1.27 -12.74 23.33
C LYS A 389 0.48 -12.98 24.62
N GLY A 390 1.18 -12.91 25.77
CA GLY A 390 0.59 -13.11 27.09
C GLY A 390 -0.51 -12.11 27.49
N TRP A 391 -0.63 -10.97 26.80
CA TRP A 391 -1.69 -10.00 27.08
C TRP A 391 -3.10 -10.50 26.71
N PHE A 392 -3.19 -11.59 25.95
CA PHE A 392 -4.43 -12.16 25.44
C PHE A 392 -4.72 -13.56 25.99
N ASP A 393 -3.85 -14.12 26.84
CA ASP A 393 -3.97 -15.48 27.40
C ASP A 393 -5.18 -15.65 28.33
N ILE A 394 -5.74 -14.56 28.86
CA ILE A 394 -6.95 -14.59 29.69
C ILE A 394 -8.17 -15.11 28.89
N TYR A 395 -8.13 -15.02 27.56
CA TYR A 395 -9.23 -15.39 26.67
C TYR A 395 -9.02 -16.72 25.94
N SER A 396 -7.90 -17.41 26.17
CA SER A 396 -7.64 -18.75 25.61
C SER A 396 -8.22 -19.89 26.47
N GLY A 397 -8.67 -19.61 27.70
CA GLY A 397 -9.12 -20.59 28.69
C GLY A 397 -10.59 -21.11 28.60
N SER A 398 -11.30 -20.93 27.49
CA SER A 398 -12.72 -21.34 27.37
C SER A 398 -12.95 -22.35 26.24
N LYS A 399 -12.25 -23.49 26.27
CA LYS A 399 -12.73 -24.77 25.71
C LYS A 399 -12.12 -25.93 26.49
N GLY A 400 -12.50 -26.01 27.76
CA GLY A 400 -12.42 -27.22 28.57
C GLY A 400 -13.76 -27.34 29.29
N GLN A 401 -14.73 -27.99 28.66
CA GLN A 401 -15.86 -28.58 29.38
C GLN A 401 -16.11 -29.97 28.80
N PRO A 402 -16.43 -30.93 29.68
CA PRO A 402 -16.20 -32.37 29.51
C PRO A 402 -17.01 -33.03 28.39
#